data_AF-A0ABD1N278-F1
#
_entry.id   AF-A0ABD1N278-F1
#
_cell.length_a   1.000
_cell.length_b   1.000
_cell.length_c   1.000
_cell.angle_alpha   90.00
_cell.angle_beta   90.00
_cell.angle_gamma   90.00
#
_symmetry.space_group_name_H-M   'P 1'
#
loop_
_entity.id
_entity.type
_entity.pdbx_description
1 polymer ?
#
loop_
_entity_poly.entity_id
_entity_poly.type
_entity_poly.pdbx_seq_one_letter_code
_entity_poly.pdbx_strand_id
1 'polypeptide(L)'
;MKSFMVLTNDEDLRSYARATELVGVVAMSVGKVGMEPILPPYIEDAISGFRLEYSELREYTHGFFSNVADILVDSFAQYLPHVVRLAFSSCNLDEVDIDECDNEIANGFGGVSSDDEAHDELRMCRY
;
A
#
# COMPACT_ATOMS: atom_id res chain seq x y z
N MET A 1 15.38 12.31 14.90
CA MET A 1 14.51 11.12 14.71
C MET A 1 14.77 10.65 13.29
N LYS A 2 15.09 9.37 13.05
CA LYS A 2 15.23 8.82 11.68
C LYS A 2 13.83 8.45 11.17
N SER A 3 13.56 8.70 9.88
CA SER A 3 12.35 8.22 9.22
C SER A 3 12.33 6.69 9.20
N PHE A 4 11.15 6.08 9.35
CA PHE A 4 10.99 4.63 9.17
C PHE A 4 11.10 4.21 7.69
N MET A 5 10.84 5.13 6.75
CA MET A 5 10.94 4.90 5.30
C MET A 5 12.38 4.87 4.77
N VAL A 6 13.38 4.72 5.64
CA VAL A 6 14.79 4.54 5.23
C VAL A 6 15.44 3.32 5.89
N LEU A 7 14.65 2.50 6.58
CA LEU A 7 15.15 1.28 7.22
C LEU A 7 15.30 0.17 6.18
N THR A 8 16.43 -0.51 6.15
CA THR A 8 16.74 -1.49 5.10
C THR A 8 17.09 -2.87 5.65
N ASN A 9 17.04 -3.04 6.97
CA ASN A 9 17.16 -4.35 7.59
C ASN A 9 15.85 -5.12 7.43
N ASP A 10 15.92 -6.43 7.23
CA ASP A 10 14.76 -7.30 7.02
C ASP A 10 13.73 -7.19 8.15
N GLU A 11 14.19 -7.11 9.41
CA GLU A 11 13.34 -6.96 10.60
C GLU A 11 12.54 -5.64 10.63
N ASP A 12 12.97 -4.63 9.88
CA ASP A 12 12.37 -3.30 9.85
C ASP A 12 11.47 -3.07 8.63
N LEU A 13 11.46 -3.96 7.63
CA LEU A 13 10.74 -3.74 6.36
C LEU A 13 9.23 -3.60 6.55
N ARG A 14 8.66 -4.30 7.53
CA ARG A 14 7.25 -4.13 7.90
C ARG A 14 6.97 -2.72 8.44
N SER A 15 7.88 -2.18 9.25
CA SER A 15 7.77 -0.80 9.78
C SER A 15 7.89 0.23 8.66
N TYR A 16 8.76 -0.02 7.67
CA TYR A 16 8.83 0.79 6.45
C TYR A 16 7.48 0.81 5.75
N ALA A 17 6.94 -0.38 5.42
CA ALA A 17 5.67 -0.52 4.71
C ALA A 17 4.57 0.28 5.41
N ARG A 18 4.40 0.08 6.73
CA ARG A 18 3.39 0.78 7.53
C ARG A 18 3.59 2.29 7.58
N ALA A 19 4.84 2.75 7.64
CA ALA A 19 5.10 4.18 7.58
C ALA A 19 4.72 4.77 6.22
N THR A 20 4.96 4.04 5.13
CA THR A 20 4.60 4.45 3.75
C THR A 20 3.08 4.57 3.60
N GLU A 21 2.34 3.56 4.06
CA GLU A 21 0.87 3.56 4.09
C GLU A 21 0.34 4.76 4.91
N LEU A 22 0.88 4.95 6.13
CA LEU A 22 0.45 6.02 7.03
C LEU A 22 0.62 7.41 6.42
N VAL A 23 1.74 7.68 5.75
CA VAL A 23 1.96 8.98 5.09
C VAL A 23 0.87 9.21 4.03
N GLY A 24 0.49 8.19 3.26
CA GLY A 24 -0.59 8.29 2.27
C GLY A 24 -1.95 8.60 2.89
N VAL A 25 -2.32 7.90 3.97
CA VAL A 25 -3.60 8.11 4.69
C VAL A 25 -3.66 9.51 5.32
N VAL A 26 -2.56 9.96 5.93
CA VAL A 26 -2.45 11.32 6.47
C VAL A 26 -2.56 12.33 5.32
N ALA A 27 -1.98 12.03 4.16
CA ALA A 27 -2.01 12.92 3.02
C ALA A 27 -3.45 13.18 2.53
N MET A 28 -4.28 12.13 2.48
CA MET A 28 -5.71 12.23 2.17
C MET A 28 -6.48 13.10 3.18
N SER A 29 -6.08 13.06 4.45
CA SER A 29 -6.75 13.81 5.52
C SER A 29 -6.37 15.30 5.52
N VAL A 30 -5.10 15.62 5.23
CA VAL A 30 -4.57 16.99 5.24
C VAL A 30 -4.83 17.70 3.90
N GLY A 31 -4.84 16.95 2.80
CA GLY A 31 -5.04 17.46 1.45
C GLY A 31 -3.81 18.15 0.84
N LYS A 32 -3.94 18.52 -0.44
CA LYS A 32 -2.85 19.02 -1.28
C LYS A 32 -2.03 20.15 -0.64
N VAL A 33 -2.69 21.21 -0.18
CA VAL A 33 -2.03 22.45 0.26
C VAL A 33 -1.05 22.21 1.42
N GLY A 34 -1.39 21.33 2.36
CA GLY A 34 -0.51 21.01 3.48
C GLY A 34 0.56 19.97 3.14
N MET A 35 0.27 19.07 2.20
CA MET A 35 1.11 17.91 1.92
C MET A 35 2.10 18.12 0.78
N GLU A 36 1.75 18.87 -0.27
CA GLU A 36 2.58 19.08 -1.46
C GLU A 36 4.02 19.52 -1.17
N PRO A 37 4.31 20.46 -0.23
CA PRO A 37 5.70 20.83 0.07
C PRO A 37 6.50 19.78 0.85
N ILE A 38 5.82 18.81 1.49
CA ILE A 38 6.48 17.80 2.34
C ILE A 38 6.58 16.42 1.69
N LEU A 39 5.77 16.14 0.67
CA LEU A 39 5.72 14.85 -0.02
C LEU A 39 7.00 14.45 -0.80
N PRO A 40 7.79 15.35 -1.42
CA PRO A 40 8.93 14.95 -2.24
C PRO A 40 9.88 13.94 -1.59
N PRO A 41 10.39 14.14 -0.35
CA PRO A 41 11.26 13.15 0.29
C PRO A 41 10.57 11.81 0.54
N TYR A 42 9.27 11.80 0.90
CA TYR A 42 8.53 10.56 1.10
C TYR A 42 8.31 9.79 -0.21
N ILE A 43 8.13 10.49 -1.33
CA ILE A 43 8.03 9.89 -2.66
C ILE A 43 9.36 9.27 -3.07
N GLU A 44 10.49 9.95 -2.83
CA GLU A 44 11.82 9.42 -3.12
C GLU A 44 12.16 8.18 -2.28
N ASP A 45 11.80 8.21 -1.00
CA ASP A 45 11.92 7.07 -0.10
C ASP A 45 11.05 5.91 -0.63
N ALA A 46 9.75 6.12 -0.84
CA ALA A 46 8.83 5.13 -1.43
C ALA A 46 9.38 4.47 -2.71
N ILE A 47 9.89 5.26 -3.66
CA ILE A 47 10.52 4.75 -4.89
C ILE A 47 11.76 3.90 -4.57
N SER A 48 12.54 4.30 -3.58
CA SER A 48 13.72 3.56 -3.14
C SER A 48 13.38 2.22 -2.48
N GLY A 49 12.26 2.15 -1.77
CA GLY A 49 11.75 0.92 -1.13
C GLY A 49 11.49 -0.23 -2.11
N PHE A 50 11.18 0.07 -3.38
CA PHE A 50 11.00 -0.97 -4.42
C PHE A 50 12.22 -1.87 -4.64
N ARG A 51 13.44 -1.38 -4.34
CA ARG A 51 14.67 -2.16 -4.48
C ARG A 51 14.87 -3.22 -3.39
N LEU A 52 14.04 -3.20 -2.35
CA LEU A 52 14.12 -4.14 -1.22
C LEU A 52 13.35 -5.44 -1.49
N GLU A 53 12.68 -5.56 -2.64
CA GLU A 53 12.00 -6.77 -3.11
C GLU A 53 10.99 -7.40 -2.11
N TYR A 54 10.53 -6.63 -1.12
CA TYR A 54 9.54 -7.06 -0.13
C TYR A 54 8.10 -6.78 -0.59
N SER A 55 7.25 -7.80 -0.56
CA SER A 55 5.89 -7.77 -1.14
C SER A 55 4.97 -6.77 -0.45
N GLU A 56 4.84 -6.82 0.89
CA GLU A 56 3.97 -5.89 1.65
C GLU A 56 4.41 -4.43 1.42
N LEU A 57 5.72 -4.15 1.34
CA LEU A 57 6.20 -2.80 1.03
C LEU A 57 5.85 -2.37 -0.40
N ARG A 58 5.97 -3.25 -1.41
CA ARG A 58 5.54 -2.90 -2.78
C ARG A 58 4.06 -2.57 -2.84
N GLU A 59 3.22 -3.38 -2.21
CA GLU A 59 1.77 -3.17 -2.14
C GLU A 59 1.45 -1.81 -1.51
N TYR A 60 2.02 -1.52 -0.34
CA TYR A 60 1.75 -0.27 0.37
C TYR A 60 2.33 0.95 -0.33
N THR A 61 3.38 0.77 -1.11
CA THR A 61 3.91 1.84 -1.96
C THR A 61 2.95 2.18 -3.10
N HIS A 62 2.32 1.19 -3.73
CA HIS A 62 1.27 1.44 -4.73
C HIS A 62 0.03 2.12 -4.12
N GLY A 63 -0.37 1.70 -2.91
CA GLY A 63 -1.44 2.37 -2.15
C GLY A 63 -1.09 3.82 -1.82
N PHE A 64 0.14 4.09 -1.39
CA PHE A 64 0.66 5.44 -1.17
C PHE A 64 0.61 6.28 -2.44
N PHE A 65 1.08 5.78 -3.58
CA PHE A 65 1.00 6.52 -4.84
C PHE A 65 -0.43 6.79 -5.28
N SER A 66 -1.36 5.89 -5.01
CA SER A 66 -2.79 6.09 -5.30
C SER A 66 -3.35 7.29 -4.51
N ASN A 67 -3.08 7.35 -3.21
CA ASN A 67 -3.47 8.49 -2.36
C ASN A 67 -2.80 9.81 -2.82
N VAL A 68 -1.50 9.76 -3.14
CA VAL A 68 -0.75 10.94 -3.57
C VAL A 68 -1.24 11.45 -4.93
N ALA A 69 -1.56 10.55 -5.86
CA ALA A 69 -2.11 10.91 -7.16
C ALA A 69 -3.45 11.63 -7.03
N ASP A 70 -4.33 11.15 -6.13
CA ASP A 70 -5.64 11.75 -5.88
C ASP A 70 -5.52 13.18 -5.36
N ILE A 71 -4.61 13.44 -4.42
CA ILE A 71 -4.43 14.80 -3.87
C ILE A 71 -3.63 15.74 -4.77
N LEU A 72 -2.63 15.24 -5.51
CA LEU A 72 -1.75 16.12 -6.31
C LEU A 72 -2.33 16.43 -7.68
N VAL A 73 -3.14 15.54 -8.25
CA VAL A 73 -3.75 15.65 -9.58
C VAL A 73 -2.67 16.02 -10.61
N ASP A 74 -2.74 17.21 -11.23
CA ASP A 74 -1.79 17.65 -12.26
C ASP A 74 -0.33 17.68 -11.76
N SER A 75 -0.13 18.00 -10.47
CA SER A 75 1.22 18.02 -9.88
C SER A 75 1.85 16.62 -9.82
N PHE A 76 1.06 15.55 -9.92
CA PHE A 76 1.55 14.18 -9.92
C PHE A 76 2.23 13.79 -11.24
N ALA A 77 1.98 14.54 -12.33
CA ALA A 77 2.48 14.22 -13.66
C ALA A 77 4.01 14.05 -13.71
N GLN A 78 4.75 14.80 -12.89
CA GLN A 78 6.21 14.71 -12.79
C GLN A 78 6.71 13.34 -12.29
N TYR A 79 5.89 12.59 -11.54
CA TYR A 79 6.25 11.30 -10.96
C TYR A 79 5.84 10.11 -11.85
N LEU A 80 4.93 10.32 -12.80
CA LEU A 80 4.42 9.27 -13.70
C LEU A 80 5.52 8.46 -14.40
N PRO A 81 6.62 9.06 -14.93
CA PRO A 81 7.67 8.29 -15.58
C PRO A 81 8.29 7.21 -14.68
N HIS A 82 8.32 7.44 -13.37
CA HIS A 82 8.82 6.47 -12.39
C HIS A 82 7.72 5.52 -11.93
N VAL A 83 6.58 6.05 -11.46
CA VAL A 83 5.50 5.27 -10.85
C VAL A 83 4.90 4.27 -11.84
N VAL A 84 4.65 4.69 -13.09
CA VAL A 84 4.09 3.80 -14.12
C VAL A 84 5.03 2.64 -14.42
N ARG A 85 6.35 2.89 -14.49
CA ARG A 85 7.34 1.82 -14.69
C ARG A 85 7.33 0.81 -13.54
N LEU A 86 7.20 1.27 -12.30
CA LEU A 86 7.14 0.41 -11.11
C LEU A 86 5.84 -0.42 -11.08
N ALA A 87 4.72 0.17 -11.49
CA ALA A 87 3.45 -0.55 -11.64
C ALA A 87 3.55 -1.67 -12.68
N PHE A 88 4.05 -1.37 -13.88
CA PHE A 88 4.30 -2.39 -14.91
C PHE A 88 5.25 -3.49 -14.44
N SER A 89 6.33 -3.11 -13.74
CA SER A 89 7.26 -4.10 -13.18
C SER A 89 6.60 -5.02 -12.16
N SER A 90 5.64 -4.51 -11.39
CA SER A 90 4.92 -5.30 -10.37
C SER A 90 3.93 -6.26 -11.01
N CYS A 91 3.21 -5.82 -12.05
CA CYS A 91 2.26 -6.66 -12.79
C CYS A 91 2.94 -7.77 -13.61
N ASN A 92 4.23 -7.63 -13.91
CA ASN A 92 5.01 -8.62 -14.66
C ASN A 92 5.81 -9.57 -13.75
N LEU A 93 5.62 -9.51 -12.42
CA LEU A 93 6.17 -10.53 -11.54
C LEU A 93 5.41 -11.84 -11.80
N ASP A 94 6.14 -12.91 -12.11
CA ASP A 94 5.55 -14.24 -12.19
C ASP A 94 4.87 -14.53 -10.84
N GLU A 95 3.57 -14.82 -10.87
CA GLU A 95 2.76 -14.91 -9.65
C GLU A 95 3.38 -15.90 -8.66
N VAL A 96 3.73 -15.41 -7.48
CA VAL A 96 4.18 -16.23 -6.36
C VAL A 96 2.96 -17.01 -5.89
N ASP A 97 3.05 -18.35 -5.83
CA ASP A 97 2.00 -19.22 -5.30
C ASP A 97 1.46 -18.62 -3.99
N ILE A 98 0.18 -18.21 -4.00
CA ILE A 98 -0.56 -17.67 -2.85
C ILE A 98 -0.93 -18.85 -1.92
N ASP A 99 0.03 -19.72 -1.60
CA ASP A 99 -0.19 -20.89 -0.74
C ASP A 99 0.30 -20.65 0.70
N GLU A 100 0.98 -19.53 0.99
CA GLU A 100 1.47 -19.17 2.34
C GLU A 100 0.82 -17.89 2.89
N CYS A 101 -0.49 -17.71 2.70
CA CYS A 101 -1.26 -16.86 3.62
C CYS A 101 -1.50 -17.62 4.93
N ASP A 102 -0.44 -17.76 5.73
CA ASP A 102 -0.53 -18.19 7.13
C ASP A 102 -1.38 -17.18 7.93
N ASN A 103 -2.68 -17.47 7.99
CA ASN A 103 -3.49 -17.69 9.18
C ASN A 103 -3.17 -16.92 10.50
N GLU A 104 -2.69 -15.68 10.44
CA GLU A 104 -2.58 -14.80 11.63
C GLU A 104 -3.38 -13.49 11.46
N ILE A 105 -4.68 -13.61 11.22
CA ILE A 105 -5.66 -12.62 11.71
C ILE A 105 -6.39 -13.26 12.90
N ALA A 106 -5.62 -13.56 13.95
CA ALA A 106 -6.14 -13.81 15.29
C ALA A 106 -5.99 -12.55 16.14
N ASN A 107 -6.53 -11.41 15.68
CA ASN A 107 -6.70 -10.23 16.53
C ASN A 107 -8.05 -9.55 16.26
N GLY A 108 -9.08 -10.16 16.84
CA GLY A 108 -10.13 -9.46 17.59
C GLY A 108 -10.72 -8.19 17.01
N PHE A 109 -11.64 -8.34 16.05
CA PHE A 109 -12.85 -7.51 16.00
C PHE A 109 -14.06 -8.42 16.09
N GLY A 110 -14.21 -9.05 17.26
CA GLY A 110 -15.34 -9.91 17.59
C GLY A 110 -16.54 -9.09 18.03
N GLY A 111 -17.64 -9.23 17.29
CA GLY A 111 -18.99 -9.10 17.85
C GLY A 111 -19.74 -7.81 17.50
N VAL A 112 -20.32 -7.75 16.30
CA VAL A 112 -21.66 -7.19 16.14
C VAL A 112 -22.51 -8.20 15.37
N SER A 113 -23.25 -9.02 16.13
CA SER A 113 -24.34 -9.83 15.58
C SER A 113 -25.56 -8.93 15.39
N SER A 114 -26.14 -8.95 14.20
CA SER A 114 -27.55 -8.62 14.03
C SER A 114 -28.15 -9.64 13.07
N ASP A 115 -28.76 -10.67 13.65
CA ASP A 115 -29.66 -11.60 12.98
C ASP A 115 -30.78 -10.83 12.25
N ASP A 116 -31.05 -11.18 10.98
CA ASP A 116 -32.38 -11.66 10.57
C ASP A 116 -32.33 -12.33 9.17
N GLU A 117 -33.24 -13.27 8.96
CA GLU A 117 -33.09 -14.55 8.26
C GLU A 117 -33.11 -14.61 6.70
N ALA A 118 -32.48 -15.70 6.21
CA ALA A 118 -32.88 -16.59 5.10
C ALA A 118 -32.91 -16.09 3.64
N HIS A 119 -32.00 -16.62 2.80
CA HIS A 119 -32.31 -17.81 1.99
C HIS A 119 -31.08 -18.35 1.22
N ASP A 120 -31.02 -19.67 1.16
CA ASP A 120 -30.02 -20.58 0.60
C ASP A 120 -29.57 -20.36 -0.86
N GLU A 121 -28.30 -20.74 -1.07
CA GLU A 121 -27.65 -21.38 -2.23
C GLU A 121 -27.82 -20.74 -3.63
N LEU A 122 -26.73 -20.45 -4.36
CA LEU A 122 -25.97 -21.46 -5.09
C LEU A 122 -24.52 -21.03 -5.33
N ARG A 123 -23.57 -21.86 -4.89
CA ARG A 123 -22.18 -21.90 -5.38
C ARG A 123 -22.18 -22.12 -6.88
N MET A 124 -21.49 -21.28 -7.66
CA MET A 124 -20.87 -21.70 -8.93
C MET A 124 -19.63 -20.84 -9.22
N CYS A 125 -18.44 -21.40 -8.98
CA CYS A 125 -17.21 -20.94 -9.62
C CYS A 125 -17.20 -21.41 -11.08
N ARG A 126 -17.15 -20.47 -12.03
CA ARG A 126 -16.70 -20.63 -13.45
C ARG A 126 -16.24 -19.24 -13.91
N TYR A 127 -15.13 -19.03 -14.62
CA TYR A 127 -14.28 -19.88 -15.46
C TYR A 127 -12.81 -19.62 -15.16
#